data_AF-A0A2G6CJA2-F1
#
_entry.id   AF-A0A2G6CJA2-F1
#
_cell.length_a   1.000
_cell.length_b   1.000
_cell.length_c   1.000
_cell.angle_alpha   90.00
_cell.angle_beta   90.00
_cell.angle_gamma   90.00
#
_symmetry.space_group_name_H-M   'P 1'
#
loop_
_entity.id
_entity.type
_entity.pdbx_description
1 polymer ?
#
loop_
_entity_poly.entity_id
_entity_poly.type
_entity_poly.pdbx_seq_one_letter_code
_entity_poly.pdbx_strand_id
1 'polypeptide(L)'
;KDMPDVVLNQYVDKFMAKDASDVIADKRRFAERAIEELYRPNDNQPLVGSIKISLNQQFPDNTTEEVTKVSKFEKIYAHLDTNGQVPSSPYTFVKWINNQTGQVLLFEKKDIVADSNQNWVSFIPDDGWQVGSYDVRFYQFTSELEPIAQTTYNIYEVVE
;
A
#
# COMPACT_ATOMS: atom_id res chain seq x y z
N LYS A 1 8.37 -23.60 5.31
CA LYS A 1 7.73 -24.00 6.58
C LYS A 1 6.25 -23.75 6.35
N ASP A 2 5.47 -24.81 6.14
CA ASP A 2 4.09 -24.68 5.66
C ASP A 2 3.21 -23.99 6.70
N MET A 3 2.41 -23.04 6.24
CA MET A 3 1.49 -22.29 7.06
C MET A 3 0.25 -23.12 7.38
N PRO A 4 -0.30 -23.08 8.61
CA PRO A 4 -1.52 -23.80 8.93
C PRO A 4 -2.71 -23.31 8.10
N ASP A 5 -3.43 -24.22 7.44
CA ASP A 5 -4.57 -23.92 6.55
C ASP A 5 -5.65 -23.05 7.19
N VAL A 6 -5.82 -23.14 8.51
CA VAL A 6 -6.80 -22.34 9.27
C VAL A 6 -6.47 -20.85 9.24
N VAL A 7 -5.19 -20.49 9.37
CA VAL A 7 -4.74 -19.10 9.33
C VAL A 7 -4.92 -18.55 7.92
N LEU A 8 -4.56 -19.36 6.93
CA LEU A 8 -4.69 -19.00 5.52
C LEU A 8 -6.15 -18.69 5.14
N ASN A 9 -7.09 -19.53 5.56
CA ASN A 9 -8.52 -19.32 5.28
C ASN A 9 -9.08 -18.04 5.91
N GLN A 10 -8.65 -17.68 7.12
CA GLN A 10 -9.07 -16.41 7.75
C GLN A 10 -8.58 -15.18 6.96
N TYR A 11 -7.37 -15.24 6.41
CA TYR A 11 -6.85 -14.16 5.57
C TYR A 11 -7.50 -14.12 4.19
N VAL A 12 -7.80 -15.28 3.60
CA VAL A 12 -8.63 -15.36 2.37
C VAL A 12 -9.95 -14.63 2.62
N ASP A 13 -10.68 -14.96 3.68
CA ASP A 13 -11.97 -14.33 3.97
C ASP A 13 -11.85 -12.82 4.28
N LYS A 14 -10.76 -12.39 4.94
CA LYS A 14 -10.51 -10.98 5.25
C LYS A 14 -10.21 -10.13 4.01
N PHE A 15 -9.46 -10.66 3.05
CA PHE A 15 -9.02 -9.90 1.87
C PHE A 15 -9.93 -10.09 0.64
N MET A 16 -10.73 -11.16 0.60
CA MET A 16 -11.64 -11.47 -0.50
C MET A 16 -13.02 -10.85 -0.26
N ALA A 17 -13.15 -9.56 -0.56
CA ALA A 17 -14.47 -8.96 -0.75
C ALA A 17 -15.19 -9.58 -1.97
N LYS A 18 -16.51 -9.35 -2.09
CA LYS A 18 -17.41 -9.98 -3.08
C LYS A 18 -16.95 -9.84 -4.55
N ASP A 19 -16.13 -8.83 -4.85
CA ASP A 19 -15.64 -8.50 -6.20
C ASP A 19 -14.18 -8.98 -6.47
N ALA A 20 -13.54 -9.62 -5.50
CA ALA A 20 -12.16 -10.11 -5.65
C ALA A 20 -12.06 -11.36 -6.55
N SER A 21 -13.17 -12.06 -6.74
CA SER A 21 -13.25 -13.33 -7.50
C SER A 21 -12.99 -13.15 -9.00
N ASP A 22 -13.24 -11.95 -9.55
CA ASP A 22 -13.14 -11.69 -10.99
C ASP A 22 -11.70 -11.41 -11.45
N VAL A 23 -10.81 -11.10 -10.50
CA VAL A 23 -9.42 -10.70 -10.75
C VAL A 23 -8.39 -11.62 -10.08
N ILE A 24 -8.78 -12.35 -9.03
CA ILE A 24 -7.89 -13.32 -8.36
C ILE A 24 -8.28 -14.74 -8.78
N ALA A 25 -7.47 -15.29 -9.69
CA ALA A 25 -7.65 -16.66 -10.19
C ALA A 25 -7.38 -17.74 -9.12
N ASP A 26 -6.42 -17.49 -8.23
CA ASP A 26 -6.03 -18.40 -7.15
C ASP A 26 -6.00 -17.65 -5.81
N LYS A 27 -7.08 -17.83 -5.05
CA LYS A 27 -7.29 -17.17 -3.76
C LYS A 27 -6.31 -17.66 -2.68
N ARG A 28 -5.92 -18.93 -2.76
CA ARG A 28 -4.99 -19.53 -1.80
C ARG A 28 -3.60 -18.93 -2.01
N ARG A 29 -3.16 -18.88 -3.27
CA ARG A 29 -1.91 -18.25 -3.68
C ARG A 29 -1.87 -16.78 -3.26
N PHE A 30 -2.94 -16.03 -3.50
CA PHE A 30 -3.03 -14.65 -3.04
C PHE A 30 -2.80 -14.52 -1.53
N ALA A 31 -3.48 -15.34 -0.72
CA ALA A 31 -3.36 -15.27 0.73
C ALA A 31 -1.96 -15.68 1.22
N GLU A 32 -1.33 -16.67 0.60
CA GLU A 32 0.06 -17.04 0.87
C GLU A 32 0.99 -15.84 0.60
N ARG A 33 0.88 -15.22 -0.58
CA ARG A 33 1.66 -14.04 -0.97
C ARG A 33 1.40 -12.83 -0.07
N ALA A 34 0.15 -12.61 0.32
CA ALA A 34 -0.22 -11.53 1.22
C ALA A 34 0.46 -11.68 2.59
N ILE A 35 0.55 -12.89 3.13
CA ILE A 35 1.18 -13.11 4.42
C ILE A 35 2.71 -13.02 4.31
N GLU A 36 3.30 -13.49 3.22
CA GLU A 36 4.72 -13.29 2.92
C GLU A 36 5.07 -11.79 2.84
N GLU A 37 4.26 -11.00 2.15
CA GLU A 37 4.48 -9.58 1.97
C GLU A 37 4.11 -8.75 3.22
N LEU A 38 3.23 -9.24 4.10
CA LEU A 38 2.80 -8.52 5.31
C LEU A 38 3.99 -8.08 6.18
N TYR A 39 5.04 -8.91 6.26
CA TYR A 39 6.23 -8.66 7.08
C TYR A 39 7.47 -8.28 6.29
N ARG A 40 7.34 -8.13 4.96
CA ARG A 40 8.48 -7.83 4.08
C ARG A 40 8.75 -6.33 4.06
N PRO A 41 9.95 -5.85 4.42
CA PRO A 41 10.28 -4.43 4.27
C PRO A 41 10.37 -4.04 2.78
N ASN A 42 10.43 -2.73 2.50
CA ASN A 42 10.82 -2.28 1.17
C ASN A 42 12.24 -2.77 0.81
N ASP A 43 12.49 -2.95 -0.48
CA ASP A 43 13.76 -3.48 -1.00
C ASP A 43 14.24 -2.62 -2.19
N ASN A 44 15.32 -3.04 -2.85
CA ASN A 44 15.86 -2.33 -4.02
C ASN A 44 15.37 -2.94 -5.35
N GLN A 45 14.26 -3.69 -5.35
CA GLN A 45 13.71 -4.25 -6.57
C GLN A 45 13.34 -3.10 -7.54
N PRO A 46 13.72 -3.18 -8.83
CA PRO A 46 13.22 -2.25 -9.83
C PRO A 46 11.72 -2.48 -10.04
N LEU A 47 10.93 -1.42 -9.92
CA LEU A 47 9.48 -1.44 -10.02
C LEU A 47 9.01 -0.55 -11.19
N VAL A 48 7.81 -0.84 -11.72
CA VAL A 48 7.27 -0.20 -12.93
C VAL A 48 6.61 1.16 -12.65
N GLY A 49 6.12 1.36 -11.42
CA GLY A 49 5.51 2.58 -10.95
C GLY A 49 6.35 3.32 -9.91
N SER A 50 5.88 4.50 -9.54
CA SER A 50 6.45 5.32 -8.47
C SER A 50 5.37 5.81 -7.53
N ILE A 51 5.76 6.17 -6.30
CA ILE A 51 4.86 6.75 -5.32
C ILE A 51 5.35 8.14 -4.94
N LYS A 52 4.45 9.11 -4.94
CA LYS A 52 4.68 10.43 -4.33
C LYS A 52 3.83 10.57 -3.07
N ILE A 53 4.42 11.05 -1.98
CA ILE A 53 3.71 11.29 -0.73
C ILE A 53 3.36 12.79 -0.66
N SER A 54 2.15 13.12 -0.18
CA SER A 54 1.71 14.50 0.01
C SER A 54 0.63 14.63 1.08
N LEU A 55 0.32 15.87 1.45
CA LEU A 55 -0.81 16.20 2.33
C LEU A 55 -2.07 16.59 1.52
N ASN A 56 -1.95 16.61 0.20
CA ASN A 56 -2.99 17.05 -0.72
C ASN A 56 -3.50 15.89 -1.59
N GLN A 57 -4.81 15.90 -1.85
CA GLN A 57 -5.44 14.93 -2.75
C GLN A 57 -5.05 15.14 -4.23
N GLN A 58 -4.59 16.34 -4.59
CA GLN A 58 -4.11 16.62 -5.93
C GLN A 58 -2.72 16.01 -6.11
N PHE A 59 -2.50 15.35 -7.25
CA PHE A 59 -1.20 14.77 -7.57
C PHE A 59 -0.15 15.89 -7.61
N PRO A 60 0.99 15.75 -6.91
CA PRO A 60 1.95 16.84 -6.82
C PRO A 60 2.67 17.10 -8.15
N ASP A 61 2.53 18.33 -8.65
CA ASP A 61 3.12 18.90 -9.88
C ASP A 61 4.64 19.14 -9.77
N ASN A 62 5.43 18.15 -9.31
CA ASN A 62 6.91 18.06 -9.43
C ASN A 62 7.75 18.26 -8.15
N THR A 63 7.15 18.56 -7.02
CA THR A 63 7.84 18.49 -5.71
C THR A 63 7.26 17.34 -4.92
N THR A 64 8.08 16.37 -4.53
CA THR A 64 7.76 15.52 -3.38
C THR A 64 7.41 16.49 -2.25
N GLU A 65 6.13 16.58 -1.87
CA GLU A 65 5.80 17.33 -0.67
C GLU A 65 6.48 16.57 0.46
N GLU A 66 7.51 17.19 1.03
CA GLU A 66 8.24 16.62 2.14
C GLU A 66 7.29 16.60 3.34
N VAL A 67 6.61 15.47 3.54
CA VAL A 67 5.72 15.20 4.68
C VAL A 67 6.56 15.02 5.95
N THR A 68 7.25 16.10 6.31
CA THR A 68 8.25 16.19 7.38
C THR A 68 7.65 16.70 8.67
N LYS A 69 6.58 17.49 8.56
CA LYS A 69 5.78 18.00 9.66
C LYS A 69 4.31 17.72 9.39
N VAL A 70 3.63 17.06 10.32
CA VAL A 70 2.21 16.74 10.20
C VAL A 70 1.46 16.97 11.50
N SER A 71 0.16 17.21 11.42
CA SER A 71 -0.73 17.09 12.57
C SER A 71 -0.87 15.61 12.98
N LYS A 72 -1.14 15.34 14.27
CA LYS A 72 -1.29 13.98 14.79
C LYS A 72 -2.29 13.12 14.01
N PHE A 73 -3.39 13.72 13.58
CA PHE A 73 -4.44 13.06 12.79
C PHE A 73 -4.50 13.57 11.34
N GLU A 74 -3.36 14.06 10.82
CA GLU A 74 -3.27 14.53 9.45
C GLU A 74 -3.51 13.40 8.45
N LYS A 75 -4.22 13.71 7.35
CA LYS A 75 -4.42 12.74 6.29
C LYS A 75 -3.24 12.78 5.32
N ILE A 76 -2.52 11.67 5.21
CA ILE A 76 -1.42 11.54 4.25
C ILE A 76 -1.92 10.78 3.03
N TYR A 77 -1.52 11.25 1.84
CA TYR A 77 -1.84 10.66 0.55
C TYR A 77 -0.59 10.02 -0.05
N ALA A 78 -0.72 8.76 -0.45
CA ALA A 78 0.25 8.06 -1.27
C ALA A 78 -0.28 7.99 -2.71
N HIS A 79 0.29 8.81 -3.57
CA HIS A 79 -0.06 8.91 -4.98
C HIS A 79 0.71 7.89 -5.79
N LEU A 80 0.00 6.97 -6.43
CA LEU A 80 0.54 5.97 -7.33
C LEU A 80 0.57 6.53 -8.75
N ASP A 81 1.78 6.58 -9.33
CA ASP A 81 2.00 6.78 -10.76
C ASP A 81 2.46 5.46 -11.38
N THR A 82 1.65 4.93 -12.28
CA THR A 82 1.87 3.64 -12.92
C THR A 82 2.71 3.74 -14.19
N ASN A 83 3.05 4.97 -14.64
CA ASN A 83 3.69 5.25 -15.93
C ASN A 83 2.97 4.60 -17.12
N GLY A 84 1.66 4.33 -16.99
CA GLY A 84 0.87 3.60 -17.98
C GLY A 84 1.21 2.10 -18.12
N GLN A 85 1.93 1.51 -17.15
CA GLN A 85 2.43 0.12 -17.22
C GLN A 85 1.70 -0.88 -16.33
N VAL A 86 0.79 -0.41 -15.46
CA VAL A 86 0.14 -1.23 -14.44
C VAL A 86 -1.26 -1.64 -14.92
N PRO A 87 -1.67 -2.91 -14.75
CA PRO A 87 -2.67 -3.51 -15.62
C PRO A 87 -4.12 -3.12 -15.31
N SER A 88 -5.00 -3.57 -16.21
CA SER A 88 -6.45 -3.38 -16.36
C SER A 88 -7.36 -3.67 -15.15
N SER A 89 -6.81 -3.98 -13.98
CA SER A 89 -7.61 -4.21 -12.78
C SER A 89 -8.04 -2.86 -12.18
N PRO A 90 -9.32 -2.67 -11.84
CA PRO A 90 -9.77 -1.46 -11.13
C PRO A 90 -9.38 -1.48 -9.64
N TYR A 91 -8.43 -2.35 -9.25
CA TYR A 91 -8.03 -2.58 -7.87
C TYR A 91 -6.52 -2.66 -7.72
N THR A 92 -6.01 -2.13 -6.62
CA THR A 92 -4.66 -2.33 -6.11
C THR A 92 -4.72 -2.89 -4.70
N PHE A 93 -3.64 -3.48 -4.23
CA PHE A 93 -3.44 -3.80 -2.83
C PHE A 93 -2.37 -2.87 -2.26
N VAL A 94 -2.57 -2.37 -1.04
CA VAL A 94 -1.63 -1.42 -0.44
C VAL A 94 -1.17 -1.91 0.92
N LYS A 95 0.13 -1.80 1.14
CA LYS A 95 0.77 -1.97 2.44
C LYS A 95 1.36 -0.64 2.89
N TRP A 96 1.07 -0.25 4.12
CA TRP A 96 1.67 0.88 4.81
C TRP A 96 2.18 0.40 6.16
N ILE A 97 3.46 0.63 6.44
CA ILE A 97 4.09 0.23 7.70
C ILE A 97 4.82 1.39 8.34
N ASN A 98 4.86 1.42 9.68
CA ASN A 98 5.88 2.14 10.41
C ASN A 98 7.16 1.29 10.37
N ASN A 99 8.17 1.73 9.62
CA ASN A 99 9.40 0.97 9.39
C ASN A 99 10.27 0.86 10.66
N GLN A 100 10.13 1.80 11.60
CA GLN A 100 10.88 1.75 12.86
C GLN A 100 10.34 0.69 13.82
N THR A 101 9.01 0.52 13.89
CA THR A 101 8.37 -0.43 14.81
C THR A 101 7.99 -1.75 14.15
N GLY A 102 7.97 -1.80 12.81
CA GLY A 102 7.42 -2.91 12.04
C GLY A 102 5.88 -3.00 12.11
N GLN A 103 5.21 -2.00 12.69
CA GLN A 103 3.76 -1.99 12.79
C GLN A 103 3.13 -1.82 11.41
N VAL A 104 2.27 -2.76 11.05
CA VAL A 104 1.43 -2.66 9.86
C VAL A 104 0.25 -1.73 10.16
N LEU A 105 0.23 -0.59 9.47
CA LEU A 105 -0.78 0.45 9.62
C LEU A 105 -1.96 0.22 8.68
N LEU A 106 -1.66 -0.18 7.44
CA LEU A 106 -2.64 -0.47 6.40
C LEU A 106 -2.18 -1.71 5.63
N PHE A 107 -3.09 -2.64 5.39
CA PHE A 107 -2.83 -3.78 4.52
C PHE A 107 -4.14 -4.30 3.92
N GLU A 108 -4.58 -3.69 2.82
CA GLU A 108 -5.89 -3.97 2.25
C GLU A 108 -6.01 -3.61 0.76
N LYS A 109 -7.10 -4.10 0.16
CA LYS A 109 -7.54 -3.75 -1.19
C LYS A 109 -7.99 -2.28 -1.23
N LYS A 110 -7.62 -1.58 -2.31
CA LYS A 110 -8.08 -0.24 -2.63
C LYS A 110 -8.55 -0.17 -4.08
N ASP A 111 -9.62 0.58 -4.30
CA ASP A 111 -10.13 0.83 -5.63
C ASP A 111 -9.27 1.89 -6.32
N ILE A 112 -9.02 1.70 -7.61
CA ILE A 112 -8.28 2.61 -8.47
C ILE A 112 -9.02 2.81 -9.79
N VAL A 113 -8.74 3.93 -10.45
CA VAL A 113 -9.13 4.13 -11.84
C VAL A 113 -8.10 3.40 -12.71
N ALA A 114 -8.52 2.31 -13.34
CA ALA A 114 -7.72 1.60 -14.32
C ALA A 114 -7.28 2.55 -15.45
N ASP A 115 -6.07 2.34 -15.98
CA ASP A 115 -5.47 3.16 -17.05
C ASP A 115 -5.31 4.67 -16.71
N SER A 116 -5.51 5.06 -15.45
CA SER A 116 -5.18 6.40 -14.96
C SER A 116 -3.72 6.45 -14.49
N ASN A 117 -3.02 7.50 -14.89
CA ASN A 117 -1.69 7.83 -14.36
C ASN A 117 -1.76 8.47 -12.95
N GLN A 118 -2.96 8.72 -12.44
CA GLN A 118 -3.18 9.36 -11.15
C GLN A 118 -4.17 8.54 -10.35
N ASN A 119 -3.66 7.85 -9.34
CA ASN A 119 -4.42 7.18 -8.30
C ASN A 119 -3.80 7.52 -6.95
N TRP A 120 -4.57 7.52 -5.87
CA TRP A 120 -4.02 7.74 -4.54
C TRP A 120 -4.76 6.93 -3.50
N VAL A 121 -4.05 6.62 -2.42
CA VAL A 121 -4.63 6.06 -1.20
C VAL A 121 -4.28 6.98 -0.07
N SER A 122 -5.29 7.32 0.74
CA SER A 122 -5.08 8.12 1.94
C SER A 122 -5.29 7.31 3.21
N PHE A 123 -4.59 7.71 4.26
CA PHE A 123 -4.62 7.03 5.54
C PHE A 123 -4.41 8.00 6.72
N ILE A 124 -5.02 7.65 7.86
CA ILE A 124 -4.80 8.27 9.17
C ILE A 124 -4.72 7.10 10.18
N PRO A 125 -3.63 6.92 10.94
CA PRO A 125 -3.56 5.91 11.98
C PRO A 125 -4.53 6.22 13.13
N ASP A 126 -5.14 5.20 13.73
CA ASP A 126 -6.10 5.37 14.84
C ASP A 126 -5.50 6.11 16.04
N ASP A 127 -4.25 5.80 16.37
CA ASP A 127 -3.49 6.45 17.45
C ASP A 127 -2.76 7.74 16.99
N GLY A 128 -2.94 8.11 15.72
CA GLY A 128 -2.25 9.21 15.06
C GLY A 128 -0.82 8.88 14.61
N TRP A 129 -0.21 9.82 13.90
CA TRP A 129 1.16 9.72 13.42
C TRP A 129 2.17 9.87 14.55
N GLN A 130 3.31 9.19 14.38
CA GLN A 130 4.49 9.33 15.22
C GLN A 130 5.66 9.84 14.39
N VAL A 131 6.63 10.49 15.03
CA VAL A 131 7.92 10.78 14.38
C VAL A 131 8.57 9.46 13.99
N GLY A 132 8.99 9.33 12.74
CA GLY A 132 9.59 8.10 12.26
C GLY A 132 9.62 7.95 10.74
N SER A 133 10.05 6.76 10.31
CA SER A 133 10.13 6.37 8.91
C SER A 133 9.00 5.41 8.57
N TYR A 134 8.39 5.63 7.41
CA TYR A 134 7.21 4.89 6.96
C TYR A 134 7.43 4.39 5.54
N ASP A 135 7.10 3.12 5.32
CA ASP A 135 7.16 2.50 4.01
C ASP A 135 5.76 2.32 3.46
N VAL A 136 5.59 2.67 2.19
CA VAL A 136 4.37 2.40 1.42
C VAL A 136 4.74 1.54 0.22
N ARG A 137 3.95 0.51 -0.03
CA ARG A 137 4.10 -0.39 -1.18
C ARG A 137 2.74 -0.71 -1.79
N PHE A 138 2.63 -0.52 -3.09
CA PHE A 138 1.47 -0.90 -3.89
C PHE A 138 1.75 -2.21 -4.62
N TYR A 139 0.73 -3.04 -4.76
CA TYR A 139 0.78 -4.30 -5.48
C TYR A 139 -0.39 -4.41 -6.45
N GLN A 140 -0.19 -5.20 -7.50
CA GLN A 140 -1.28 -5.61 -8.36
C GLN A 140 -2.23 -6.50 -7.56
N PHE A 141 -3.53 -6.30 -7.76
CA PHE A 141 -4.55 -7.14 -7.11
C PHE A 141 -4.80 -8.41 -7.92
N THR A 142 -3.75 -9.23 -8.03
CA THR A 142 -3.72 -10.54 -8.72
C THR A 142 -3.25 -11.61 -7.74
N SER A 143 -3.40 -12.90 -8.09
CA SER A 143 -2.98 -14.01 -7.22
C SER A 143 -1.52 -13.93 -6.75
N GLU A 144 -0.63 -13.32 -7.53
CA GLU A 144 0.81 -13.26 -7.21
C GLU A 144 1.19 -12.06 -6.33
N LEU A 145 0.28 -11.09 -6.17
CA LEU A 145 0.48 -9.85 -5.40
C LEU A 145 1.79 -9.16 -5.81
N GLU A 146 1.97 -8.93 -7.09
CA GLU A 146 3.23 -8.41 -7.65
C GLU A 146 3.40 -6.92 -7.28
N PRO A 147 4.56 -6.51 -6.73
CA PRO A 147 4.79 -5.12 -6.36
C PRO A 147 4.82 -4.23 -7.61
N ILE A 148 4.15 -3.09 -7.50
CA ILE A 148 4.03 -2.08 -8.57
C ILE A 148 4.98 -0.91 -8.32
N ALA A 149 4.97 -0.41 -7.09
CA ALA A 149 5.67 0.78 -6.68
C ALA A 149 5.90 0.72 -5.17
N GLN A 150 6.96 1.39 -4.72
CA GLN A 150 7.27 1.52 -3.30
C GLN A 150 7.95 2.86 -3.04
N THR A 151 7.80 3.37 -1.83
CA THR A 151 8.53 4.53 -1.35
C THR A 151 8.68 4.49 0.16
N THR A 152 9.64 5.25 0.66
CA THR A 152 9.88 5.48 2.08
C THR A 152 9.88 6.98 2.31
N TYR A 153 9.14 7.44 3.32
CA TYR A 153 9.14 8.85 3.73
C TYR A 153 9.34 8.98 5.24
N ASN A 154 9.73 10.16 5.69
CA ASN A 154 10.05 10.42 7.08
C ASN A 154 9.22 11.58 7.62
N ILE A 155 8.58 11.37 8.76
CA ILE A 155 7.95 12.41 9.57
C ILE A 155 8.96 12.79 10.66
N TYR A 156 9.41 14.04 10.66
CA TYR A 156 10.36 14.57 11.65
C TYR A 156 9.67 15.32 12.80
N GLU A 157 8.46 15.84 12.57
CA GLU A 157 7.69 16.56 13.57
C GLU A 157 6.21 16.17 13.50
N VAL A 158 5.61 15.90 14.66
CA VAL A 158 4.16 15.73 14.81
C VAL A 158 3.64 16.81 15.75
N VAL A 159 2.69 17.61 15.26
CA VAL A 159 2.00 18.63 16.07
C VAL A 159 0.65 18.10 16.55
N GLU A 160 0.31 18.40 17.80
CA GLU A 160 -0.99 18.05 18.41
C GLU A 160 -2.12 18.94 17.88
#